data_AF-E1ZHM2-F1
#
_entry.id   AF-E1ZHM2-F1
#
_cell.length_a   1.000
_cell.length_b   1.000
_cell.length_c   1.000
_cell.angle_alpha   90.00
_cell.angle_beta   90.00
_cell.angle_gamma   90.00
#
_symmetry.space_group_name_H-M   'P 1'
#
loop_
_entity.id
_entity.type
_entity.pdbx_description
1 polymer ?
#
loop_
_entity_poly.entity_id
_entity_poly.type
_entity_poly.pdbx_seq_one_letter_code
_entity_poly.pdbx_strand_id
1 'polypeptide(L)'
;MPLIVISGLPCSGKSTAAAALAEVCRQRGQEVQVVDEDSVHLQRNISYAADAASEKVARGTLLSAMDRCLTRSRIVIFDTHNNIKGYRYQLWCIARQAATRYCLVHVDTPPDTCRQWNQQRDAAGAYSEAIFEDLACRFERPDSRNRWDSPLFTL
;
A
#
# COMPACT_ATOMS: atom_id res chain seq x y z
N MET A 1 4.59 -0.18 -18.12
CA MET A 1 3.45 0.61 -17.59
C MET A 1 3.64 0.80 -16.09
N PRO A 2 3.18 1.91 -15.47
CA PRO A 2 3.64 2.40 -14.17
C PRO A 2 3.32 1.47 -12.99
N LEU A 3 4.18 1.54 -11.97
CA LEU A 3 3.88 1.14 -10.60
C LEU A 3 3.32 2.34 -9.85
N ILE A 4 2.14 2.19 -9.27
CA ILE A 4 1.48 3.18 -8.41
C ILE A 4 1.47 2.60 -7.00
N VAL A 5 2.17 3.24 -6.08
CA VAL A 5 2.21 2.83 -4.68
C VAL A 5 1.19 3.65 -3.89
N ILE A 6 0.31 3.00 -3.15
CA ILE A 6 -0.61 3.68 -2.22
C ILE A 6 0.00 3.66 -0.82
N SER A 7 -0.07 4.75 -0.08
CA SER A 7 0.44 4.84 1.30
C SER A 7 -0.55 5.60 2.18
N GLY A 8 -0.61 5.25 3.45
CA GLY A 8 -1.53 5.86 4.42
C GLY A 8 -1.71 4.98 5.65
N LEU A 9 -2.28 5.57 6.69
CA LEU A 9 -2.58 4.88 7.94
C LEU A 9 -3.47 3.65 7.72
N PRO A 10 -3.45 2.65 8.63
CA PRO A 10 -4.44 1.58 8.62
C PRO A 10 -5.85 2.17 8.54
N CYS A 11 -6.73 1.53 7.78
CA CYS A 11 -8.11 1.98 7.59
C CYS A 11 -8.31 3.37 6.96
N SER A 12 -7.30 4.08 6.46
CA SER A 12 -7.43 5.44 5.88
C SER A 12 -8.19 5.55 4.54
N GLY A 13 -8.79 4.48 4.01
CA GLY A 13 -9.44 4.50 2.69
C GLY A 13 -8.50 4.25 1.50
N LYS A 14 -7.27 3.75 1.74
CA LYS A 14 -6.32 3.34 0.68
C LYS A 14 -6.96 2.45 -0.40
N SER A 15 -7.64 1.38 0.02
CA SER A 15 -8.28 0.45 -0.92
C SER A 15 -9.43 1.08 -1.70
N THR A 16 -10.13 2.05 -1.12
CA THR A 16 -11.14 2.83 -1.85
C THR A 16 -10.49 3.70 -2.93
N ALA A 17 -9.39 4.38 -2.62
CA ALA A 17 -8.64 5.16 -3.59
C ALA A 17 -8.02 4.28 -4.68
N ALA A 18 -7.45 3.12 -4.32
CA ALA A 18 -6.90 2.14 -5.24
C ALA A 18 -7.96 1.60 -6.20
N ALA A 19 -9.14 1.25 -5.69
CA ALA A 19 -10.25 0.77 -6.50
C ALA A 19 -10.77 1.84 -7.47
N ALA A 20 -10.96 3.08 -7.00
CA ALA A 20 -11.38 4.19 -7.85
C ALA A 20 -10.37 4.47 -8.97
N LEU A 21 -9.07 4.46 -8.65
CA LEU A 21 -8.00 4.63 -9.62
C LEU A 21 -7.95 3.48 -10.63
N ALA A 22 -8.08 2.24 -10.16
CA ALA A 22 -8.12 1.06 -11.02
C ALA A 22 -9.28 1.15 -12.01
N GLU A 23 -10.46 1.55 -11.54
CA GLU A 23 -11.66 1.69 -12.36
C GLU A 23 -11.49 2.74 -13.45
N VAL A 24 -11.02 3.94 -13.11
CA VAL A 24 -10.75 5.01 -14.09
C VAL A 24 -9.73 4.58 -15.14
N CYS A 25 -8.68 3.86 -14.73
CA CYS A 25 -7.67 3.34 -15.66
C CYS A 25 -8.25 2.28 -16.61
N ARG A 26 -9.06 1.36 -16.09
CA ARG A 26 -9.74 0.32 -16.89
C ARG A 26 -10.71 0.93 -17.90
N GLN A 27 -11.48 1.95 -17.52
CA GLN A 27 -12.38 2.69 -18.41
C GLN A 27 -11.63 3.36 -19.58
N ARG A 28 -10.34 3.69 -19.38
CA ARG A 28 -9.45 4.21 -20.43
C ARG A 28 -8.75 3.11 -21.24
N GLY A 29 -9.21 1.86 -21.12
CA GLY A 29 -8.67 0.71 -21.84
C GLY A 29 -7.29 0.25 -21.35
N GLN A 30 -6.87 0.63 -20.14
CA GLN A 30 -5.61 0.16 -19.57
C GLN A 30 -5.80 -1.17 -18.84
N GLU A 31 -4.83 -2.07 -18.98
CA GLU A 31 -4.75 -3.27 -18.15
C GLU A 31 -4.26 -2.85 -16.74
N VAL A 32 -4.99 -3.25 -15.69
CA VAL A 32 -4.67 -2.88 -14.30
C VAL A 32 -4.70 -4.09 -13.38
N GLN A 33 -3.56 -4.32 -12.70
CA GLN A 33 -3.43 -5.29 -11.63
C GLN A 33 -3.32 -4.57 -10.29
N VAL A 34 -4.20 -4.90 -9.35
CA VAL A 34 -4.08 -4.46 -7.95
C VAL A 34 -3.41 -5.58 -7.15
N VAL A 35 -2.43 -5.23 -6.32
CA VAL A 35 -1.76 -6.14 -5.39
C VAL A 35 -1.89 -5.56 -3.99
N ASP A 36 -2.56 -6.31 -3.13
CA ASP A 36 -2.87 -6.01 -1.73
C ASP A 36 -2.71 -7.27 -0.87
N GLU A 37 -2.99 -7.19 0.43
CA GLU A 37 -2.91 -8.36 1.33
C GLU A 37 -3.86 -9.49 0.93
N ASP A 38 -5.08 -9.16 0.49
CA ASP A 38 -6.12 -10.14 0.16
C ASP A 38 -5.76 -10.93 -1.13
N SER A 39 -5.12 -10.28 -2.10
CA SER A 39 -4.63 -10.86 -3.36
C SER A 39 -3.54 -11.92 -3.20
N VAL A 40 -2.87 -11.93 -2.04
CA VAL A 40 -1.84 -12.92 -1.68
C VAL A 40 -2.25 -13.77 -0.48
N HIS A 41 -3.54 -13.76 -0.13
CA HIS A 41 -4.14 -14.53 0.97
C HIS A 41 -3.51 -14.27 2.35
N LEU A 42 -3.08 -13.03 2.61
CA LEU A 42 -2.56 -12.62 3.90
C LEU A 42 -3.68 -12.08 4.80
N GLN A 43 -3.75 -12.60 6.03
CA GLN A 43 -4.69 -12.11 7.04
C GLN A 43 -4.04 -11.01 7.88
N ARG A 44 -4.60 -9.80 7.84
CA ARG A 44 -4.06 -8.58 8.48
C ARG A 44 -3.61 -8.80 9.93
N ASN A 45 -4.49 -9.33 10.78
CA ASN A 45 -4.19 -9.53 12.20
C ASN A 45 -3.14 -10.62 12.49
N ILE A 46 -2.89 -11.53 11.54
CA ILE A 46 -1.81 -12.53 11.64
C ILE A 46 -0.51 -11.93 11.10
N SER A 47 -0.58 -11.30 9.93
CA SER A 47 0.58 -10.74 9.23
C SER A 47 1.22 -9.56 9.95
N TYR A 48 0.43 -8.77 10.68
CA TYR A 48 0.88 -7.60 11.43
C TYR A 48 0.76 -7.79 12.94
N ALA A 49 0.69 -9.04 13.41
CA ALA A 49 0.83 -9.32 14.83
C ALA A 49 2.18 -8.79 15.33
N ALA A 50 2.33 -8.65 16.65
CA ALA A 50 3.51 -8.06 17.30
C ALA A 50 4.87 -8.78 17.03
N ASP A 51 4.85 -9.85 16.23
CA ASP A 51 6.06 -10.54 15.76
C ASP A 51 6.60 -9.90 14.46
N ALA A 52 7.77 -9.28 14.57
CA ALA A 52 8.49 -8.69 13.44
C ALA A 52 8.85 -9.70 12.33
N ALA A 53 8.97 -11.00 12.66
CA ALA A 53 9.24 -12.03 11.65
C ALA A 53 8.03 -12.22 10.73
N SER A 54 6.82 -12.28 11.30
CA SER A 54 5.56 -12.38 10.55
C SER A 54 5.35 -11.18 9.60
N GLU A 55 5.60 -9.96 10.08
CA GLU A 55 5.51 -8.76 9.23
C GLU A 55 6.55 -8.78 8.11
N LYS A 56 7.78 -9.22 8.39
CA LYS A 56 8.84 -9.36 7.39
C LYS A 56 8.45 -10.36 6.29
N VAL A 57 7.86 -11.50 6.67
CA VAL A 57 7.37 -12.51 5.71
C VAL A 57 6.25 -11.91 4.86
N ALA A 58 5.27 -11.24 5.48
CA ALA A 58 4.17 -10.58 4.76
C ALA A 58 4.68 -9.56 3.73
N ARG A 59 5.61 -8.68 4.13
CA ARG A 59 6.25 -7.70 3.23
C ARG A 59 6.98 -8.38 2.07
N GLY A 60 7.68 -9.50 2.34
CA GLY A 60 8.39 -10.27 1.31
C GLY A 60 7.45 -10.93 0.30
N THR A 61 6.34 -11.49 0.77
CA THR A 61 5.29 -12.08 -0.08
C THR A 61 4.65 -11.03 -0.98
N LEU A 62 4.24 -9.89 -0.41
CA LEU A 62 3.66 -8.77 -1.15
C LEU A 62 4.64 -8.19 -2.19
N LEU A 63 5.89 -8.00 -1.80
CA LEU A 63 6.94 -7.50 -2.69
C LEU A 63 7.14 -8.45 -3.88
N SER A 64 7.22 -9.74 -3.61
CA SER A 64 7.39 -10.77 -4.65
C SER A 64 6.19 -10.84 -5.58
N ALA A 65 4.98 -10.68 -5.06
CA ALA A 65 3.76 -10.64 -5.88
C ALA A 65 3.70 -9.41 -6.78
N MET A 66 4.02 -8.23 -6.22
CA MET A 66 4.09 -6.98 -6.98
C MET A 66 5.16 -7.02 -8.06
N ASP A 67 6.35 -7.53 -7.76
CA ASP A 67 7.46 -7.60 -8.73
C ASP A 67 7.12 -8.52 -9.92
N ARG A 68 6.54 -9.70 -9.66
CA ARG A 68 5.97 -10.57 -10.72
C ARG A 68 4.88 -9.87 -11.52
N CYS A 69 4.23 -8.87 -10.94
CA CYS A 69 3.20 -8.10 -11.60
C CYS A 69 3.77 -7.03 -12.56
N LEU A 70 5.05 -6.62 -12.43
CA LEU A 70 5.59 -5.56 -13.27
C LEU A 70 5.80 -6.02 -14.71
N THR A 71 5.08 -5.39 -15.66
CA THR A 71 5.26 -5.61 -17.09
C THR A 71 5.24 -4.28 -17.87
N ARG A 72 5.55 -4.36 -19.17
CA ARG A 72 5.49 -3.17 -20.04
C ARG A 72 4.05 -2.77 -20.39
N SER A 73 3.08 -3.68 -20.34
CA SER A 73 1.70 -3.50 -20.83
C SER A 73 0.65 -3.14 -19.78
N ARG A 74 0.89 -3.38 -18.48
CA ARG A 74 -0.12 -3.17 -17.43
C ARG A 74 0.32 -2.24 -16.31
N ILE A 75 -0.65 -1.47 -15.79
CA ILE A 75 -0.49 -0.67 -14.58
C ILE A 75 -0.56 -1.60 -13.38
N VAL A 76 0.37 -1.44 -12.44
CA VAL A 76 0.34 -2.14 -11.16
C VAL A 76 0.03 -1.14 -10.06
N ILE A 77 -1.06 -1.37 -9.33
CA ILE A 77 -1.41 -0.59 -8.13
C ILE A 77 -1.05 -1.45 -6.93
N PHE A 78 -0.15 -0.97 -6.10
CA PHE A 78 0.29 -1.63 -4.88
C PHE A 78 -0.44 -1.00 -3.68
N ASP A 79 -1.57 -1.61 -3.31
CA ASP A 79 -2.47 -1.16 -2.25
C ASP A 79 -2.13 -1.87 -0.94
N THR A 80 -1.09 -1.38 -0.28
CA THR A 80 -0.69 -1.85 1.06
C THR A 80 -0.37 -0.63 1.93
N HIS A 81 0.01 -0.84 3.20
CA HIS A 81 0.32 0.28 4.10
C HIS A 81 1.43 1.20 3.59
N ASN A 82 2.51 0.61 3.08
CA ASN A 82 3.71 1.34 2.64
C ASN A 82 4.18 2.40 3.66
N ASN A 83 4.07 2.04 4.95
CA ASN A 83 4.18 2.93 6.11
C ASN A 83 5.61 3.31 6.50
N ILE A 84 6.62 2.62 5.97
CA ILE A 84 8.04 2.84 6.32
C ILE A 84 8.80 3.33 5.08
N LYS A 85 9.58 4.41 5.24
CA LYS A 85 10.39 5.05 4.21
C LYS A 85 11.37 4.08 3.55
N GLY A 86 12.00 3.21 4.33
CA GLY A 86 12.90 2.18 3.81
C GLY A 86 12.20 1.19 2.85
N TYR A 87 10.94 0.85 3.14
CA TYR A 87 10.16 -0.02 2.26
C TYR A 87 9.74 0.70 0.97
N ARG A 88 9.35 1.98 1.06
CA ARG A 88 9.07 2.79 -0.14
C ARG A 88 10.31 2.98 -1.02
N TYR A 89 11.48 3.18 -0.41
CA TYR A 89 12.76 3.19 -1.12
C TYR A 89 13.03 1.88 -1.86
N GLN A 90 12.76 0.73 -1.22
CA GLN A 90 12.90 -0.58 -1.87
C GLN A 90 11.97 -0.73 -3.08
N LEU A 91 10.70 -0.31 -2.97
CA LEU A 91 9.74 -0.32 -4.09
C LEU A 91 10.21 0.55 -5.25
N TRP A 92 10.76 1.73 -4.96
CA TRP A 92 11.33 2.62 -5.96
C TRP A 92 12.54 2.01 -6.67
N CYS A 93 13.43 1.33 -5.95
CA CYS A 93 14.56 0.61 -6.55
C CYS A 93 14.09 -0.48 -7.51
N ILE A 94 13.07 -1.25 -7.14
CA ILE A 94 12.48 -2.30 -8.00
C ILE A 94 11.87 -1.66 -9.26
N ALA A 95 11.09 -0.59 -9.11
CA ALA A 95 10.51 0.11 -10.26
C ALA A 95 11.59 0.61 -11.24
N ARG A 96 12.71 1.12 -10.72
CA ARG A 96 13.86 1.55 -11.54
C ARG A 96 14.54 0.37 -12.24
N GLN A 97 14.75 -0.73 -11.54
CA GLN A 97 15.34 -1.94 -12.11
C GLN A 97 14.46 -2.51 -13.23
N ALA A 98 13.14 -2.48 -13.04
CA ALA A 98 12.16 -2.87 -14.05
C ALA A 98 11.97 -1.83 -15.18
N ALA A 99 12.71 -0.71 -15.15
CA ALA A 99 12.59 0.41 -16.07
C ALA A 99 11.14 0.90 -16.25
N THR A 100 10.36 0.91 -15.15
CA THR A 100 8.98 1.39 -15.15
C THR A 100 8.83 2.75 -14.49
N ARG A 101 7.77 3.47 -14.86
CA ARG A 101 7.38 4.71 -14.20
C ARG A 101 6.86 4.40 -12.80
N TYR A 102 7.05 5.32 -11.88
CA TYR A 102 6.70 5.18 -10.47
C TYR A 102 5.96 6.44 -10.01
N CYS A 103 4.95 6.29 -9.16
CA CYS A 103 4.43 7.38 -8.34
C CYS A 103 3.92 6.87 -7.00
N LEU A 104 3.83 7.79 -6.03
CA LEU A 104 3.29 7.53 -4.71
C LEU A 104 2.00 8.34 -4.51
N VAL A 105 0.95 7.68 -4.05
CA VAL A 105 -0.32 8.29 -3.66
C VAL A 105 -0.48 8.12 -2.16
N HIS A 106 -0.47 9.22 -1.43
CA HIS A 106 -0.68 9.28 0.01
C HIS A 106 -2.15 9.62 0.30
N VAL A 107 -2.82 8.77 1.08
CA VAL A 107 -4.17 9.03 1.58
C VAL A 107 -4.07 9.59 2.99
N ASP A 108 -4.18 10.91 3.12
CA ASP A 108 -3.88 11.66 4.36
C ASP A 108 -5.12 11.83 5.24
N THR A 109 -5.73 10.71 5.62
CA THR A 109 -6.86 10.73 6.56
C THR A 109 -6.37 10.93 7.99
N PRO A 110 -7.02 11.80 8.80
CA PRO A 110 -6.67 11.99 10.20
C PRO A 110 -6.68 10.68 11.01
N PRO A 111 -5.76 10.49 11.96
CA PRO A 111 -5.68 9.27 12.77
C PRO A 111 -6.99 8.92 13.50
N ASP A 112 -7.68 9.91 14.05
CA ASP A 112 -8.94 9.70 14.77
C ASP A 112 -10.04 9.15 13.86
N THR A 113 -10.12 9.66 12.62
CA THR A 113 -11.04 9.15 11.60
C THR A 113 -10.68 7.72 11.20
N CYS A 114 -9.38 7.42 11.02
CA CYS A 114 -8.91 6.06 10.74
C CYS A 114 -9.29 5.08 11.85
N ARG A 115 -9.19 5.51 13.11
CA ARG A 115 -9.57 4.71 14.28
C ARG A 115 -11.07 4.45 14.32
N GLN A 116 -11.88 5.48 14.09
CA GLN A 116 -13.34 5.35 13.99
C GLN A 116 -13.73 4.37 12.88
N TRP A 117 -13.14 4.49 11.70
CA TRP A 117 -13.39 3.57 10.59
C TRP A 117 -12.91 2.15 10.87
N ASN A 118 -11.83 1.97 11.65
CA ASN A 118 -11.40 0.64 12.09
C ASN A 118 -12.43 -0.03 13.00
N GLN A 119 -13.04 0.73 13.92
CA GLN A 119 -14.07 0.24 14.85
C GLN A 119 -15.40 -0.10 14.16
N GLN A 120 -15.69 0.55 13.02
CA GLN A 120 -16.90 0.32 12.24
C GLN A 120 -16.79 -0.86 11.25
N ARG A 121 -15.60 -1.44 11.08
CA ARG A 121 -15.36 -2.57 10.17
C ARG A 121 -15.78 -3.89 10.80
N ASP A 122 -16.16 -4.82 9.94
CA ASP A 122 -16.35 -6.22 10.33
C ASP A 122 -15.04 -6.82 10.89
N ALA A 123 -15.17 -7.77 11.80
CA ALA A 123 -14.04 -8.40 12.49
C ALA A 123 -12.99 -9.00 11.53
N ALA A 124 -13.39 -9.43 10.33
CA ALA A 124 -12.49 -9.97 9.32
C ALA A 124 -11.61 -8.88 8.64
N GLY A 125 -12.11 -7.64 8.56
CA GLY A 125 -11.44 -6.51 7.89
C GLY A 125 -10.84 -5.47 8.83
N ALA A 126 -11.19 -5.53 10.12
CA ALA A 126 -10.67 -4.65 11.16
C ALA A 126 -9.30 -5.12 11.68
N TYR A 127 -8.44 -4.17 12.02
CA TYR A 127 -7.24 -4.44 12.81
C TYR A 127 -7.62 -4.49 14.28
N SER A 128 -6.97 -5.36 15.06
CA SER A 128 -7.04 -5.24 16.52
C SER A 128 -6.48 -3.88 16.96
N GLU A 129 -7.02 -3.32 18.05
CA GLU A 129 -6.63 -2.00 18.54
C GLU A 129 -5.11 -1.90 18.74
N ALA A 130 -4.49 -2.94 19.32
CA ALA A 130 -3.05 -2.97 19.54
C ALA A 130 -2.24 -2.90 18.24
N ILE A 131 -2.68 -3.62 17.19
CA ILE A 131 -2.01 -3.61 15.88
C ILE A 131 -2.23 -2.27 15.18
N PHE A 132 -3.44 -1.71 15.26
CA PHE A 132 -3.75 -0.42 14.68
C PHE A 132 -2.85 0.67 15.27
N GLU A 133 -2.74 0.73 16.61
CA GLU A 133 -1.91 1.71 17.31
C GLU A 133 -0.43 1.58 16.97
N ASP A 134 0.07 0.35 16.95
CA ASP A 134 1.46 0.09 16.59
C ASP A 134 1.76 0.54 15.15
N LEU A 135 0.92 0.15 14.18
CA LEU A 135 1.10 0.54 12.78
C LEU A 135 0.96 2.06 12.56
N ALA A 136 0.06 2.72 13.29
CA ALA A 136 -0.15 4.16 13.21
C ALA A 136 1.03 4.93 13.84
N CYS A 137 1.53 4.48 14.99
CA CYS A 137 2.68 5.08 15.67
C CYS A 137 3.96 5.00 14.82
N ARG A 138 4.15 3.88 14.11
CA ARG A 138 5.29 3.65 13.21
C ARG A 138 5.15 4.28 11.81
N PHE A 139 4.07 5.03 11.54
CA PHE A 139 3.82 5.56 10.20
C PHE A 139 4.74 6.75 9.88
N GLU A 140 5.61 6.55 8.90
CA GLU A 140 6.50 7.59 8.37
C GLU A 140 5.84 8.27 7.16
N ARG A 141 5.25 9.45 7.39
CA ARG A 141 4.59 10.26 6.34
C ARG A 141 5.49 10.42 5.10
N PRO A 142 4.95 10.21 3.88
CA PRO A 142 5.66 10.50 2.63
C PRO A 142 6.16 11.95 2.54
N ASP A 143 7.35 12.14 1.97
CA ASP A 143 7.97 13.46 1.80
C ASP A 143 8.48 13.61 0.36
N SER A 144 7.88 14.52 -0.41
CA SER A 144 8.15 14.74 -1.83
C SER A 144 9.60 15.17 -2.14
N ARG A 145 10.37 15.58 -1.13
CA ARG A 145 11.82 15.86 -1.26
C ARG A 145 12.63 14.57 -1.43
N ASN A 146 12.12 13.43 -0.96
CA ASN A 146 12.74 12.12 -1.18
C ASN A 146 12.45 11.65 -2.62
N ARG A 147 13.49 11.20 -3.32
CA ARG A 147 13.36 10.70 -4.70
C ARG A 147 12.41 9.51 -4.84
N TRP A 148 12.30 8.68 -3.80
CA TRP A 148 11.45 7.50 -3.78
C TRP A 148 10.01 7.78 -3.34
N ASP A 149 9.73 8.97 -2.80
CA ASP A 149 8.35 9.40 -2.55
C ASP A 149 7.82 10.27 -3.70
N SER A 150 8.67 10.61 -4.69
CA SER A 150 8.35 11.52 -5.79
C SER A 150 8.18 10.80 -7.13
N PRO A 151 7.17 11.16 -7.95
CA PRO A 151 6.13 12.17 -7.70
C PRO A 151 5.11 11.72 -6.64
N LEU A 152 4.80 12.64 -5.72
CA LEU A 152 3.86 12.44 -4.60
C LEU A 152 2.52 13.12 -4.91
N PHE A 153 1.44 12.37 -4.80
CA PHE A 153 0.06 12.88 -4.84
C PHE A 153 -0.58 12.65 -3.47
N THR A 154 -1.27 13.65 -2.91
CA THR A 154 -1.97 13.51 -1.63
C THR A 154 -3.47 13.66 -1.85
N LEU A 155 -4.24 12.74 -1.25
CA LEU A 155 -5.71 12.69 -1.25
C LEU A 155 -6.23 13.00 0.15
#